data_AF-A0A816QRA2-F1
#
_entry.id   AF-A0A816QRA2-F1
#
_cell.length_a   1.000
_cell.length_b   1.000
_cell.length_c   1.000
_cell.angle_alpha   90.00
_cell.angle_beta   90.00
_cell.angle_gamma   90.00
#
_symmetry.space_group_name_H-M   'P 1'
#
loop_
_entity.id
_entity.type
_entity.pdbx_description
1 polymer ?
#
loop_
_entity_poly.entity_id
_entity_poly.type
_entity_poly.pdbx_seq_one_letter_code
_entity_poly.pdbx_strand_id
1 'polypeptide(L)'
;METVQGIPMHCHCGYNTIVLTSKTRQIQEEGFFCCETSASPGHLFKWVDEANSEELALLKDKQVRLDQDLLQLKQELLDMKKDIGELQVLECIRSKV
;
A
#
# COMPACT_ATOMS: atom_id res chain seq x y z
N MET A 1 -13.77 10.85 -15.20
CA MET A 1 -13.91 9.49 -14.65
C MET A 1 -12.61 9.20 -13.92
N GLU A 2 -12.65 9.20 -12.59
CA GLU A 2 -11.49 8.82 -11.79
C GLU A 2 -11.30 7.30 -11.95
N THR A 3 -10.22 6.90 -12.62
CA THR A 3 -9.81 5.50 -12.71
C THR A 3 -9.25 5.10 -11.35
N VAL A 4 -9.94 4.21 -10.64
CA VAL A 4 -9.46 3.64 -9.39
C VAL A 4 -8.13 2.94 -9.66
N GLN A 5 -7.05 3.41 -9.03
CA GLN A 5 -5.75 2.77 -9.11
C GLN A 5 -5.74 1.49 -8.27
N GLY A 6 -5.13 0.43 -8.78
CA GLY A 6 -5.10 -0.87 -8.15
C GLY A 6 -6.34 -1.73 -8.40
N ILE A 7 -6.67 -2.59 -7.44
CA ILE A 7 -7.77 -3.56 -7.50
C ILE A 7 -9.06 -2.85 -7.09
N PRO A 8 -10.02 -2.69 -8.01
CA PRO A 8 -11.25 -1.97 -7.72
C PRO A 8 -12.20 -2.84 -6.89
N MET A 9 -12.46 -2.45 -5.63
CA MET A 9 -13.40 -3.15 -4.75
C MET A 9 -14.87 -2.83 -5.06
N HIS A 10 -15.14 -1.61 -5.53
CA HIS A 10 -16.47 -1.12 -5.86
C HIS A 10 -16.46 -0.36 -7.18
N CYS A 11 -17.55 -0.43 -7.92
CA CYS A 11 -17.81 0.44 -9.06
C CYS A 11 -18.31 1.82 -8.57
N HIS A 12 -18.16 2.86 -9.39
CA HIS A 12 -18.64 4.22 -9.05
C HIS A 12 -20.14 4.32 -8.79
N CYS A 13 -20.92 3.32 -9.24
CA CYS A 13 -22.35 3.19 -8.97
C CYS A 13 -22.67 2.63 -7.57
N GLY A 14 -21.66 2.29 -6.76
CA GLY A 14 -21.80 1.76 -5.40
C GLY A 14 -21.95 0.24 -5.29
N TYR A 15 -22.06 -0.47 -6.42
CA TYR A 15 -22.10 -1.93 -6.44
C TYR A 15 -20.71 -2.57 -6.41
N ASN A 16 -20.66 -3.83 -5.98
CA ASN A 16 -19.42 -4.59 -5.89
C ASN A 16 -18.81 -4.88 -7.26
N THR A 17 -17.52 -5.13 -7.24
CA THR A 17 -16.78 -5.65 -8.38
C THR A 17 -16.77 -7.18 -8.37
N ILE A 18 -16.98 -7.79 -9.54
CA ILE A 18 -16.82 -9.22 -9.77
C ILE A 18 -15.70 -9.47 -10.80
N VAL A 19 -15.14 -10.68 -10.81
CA VAL A 19 -14.15 -11.11 -11.80
C VAL A 19 -14.81 -12.05 -12.79
N LEU A 20 -14.73 -11.74 -14.08
CA LEU A 20 -15.18 -12.60 -15.17
C LEU A 20 -13.99 -13.04 -16.02
N THR A 21 -13.99 -14.29 -16.48
CA THR A 21 -12.93 -14.83 -17.36
C THR A 21 -13.29 -14.64 -18.83
N SER A 22 -12.36 -14.11 -19.62
CA SER A 22 -12.52 -14.00 -21.06
C SER A 22 -12.28 -15.35 -21.75
N LYS A 23 -13.25 -15.81 -22.56
CA LYS A 23 -13.14 -17.09 -23.29
C LYS A 23 -12.39 -16.98 -24.63
N THR A 24 -12.03 -15.77 -25.07
CA THR A 24 -11.62 -15.49 -26.45
C THR A 24 -10.12 -15.35 -26.67
N ARG A 25 -9.29 -15.40 -25.63
CA ARG A 25 -7.83 -15.32 -25.75
C ARG A 25 -7.19 -16.69 -25.45
N GLN A 26 -6.71 -17.37 -26.49
CA GLN A 26 -6.19 -18.75 -26.44
C GLN A 26 -4.98 -18.99 -25.52
N ILE A 27 -4.40 -17.98 -24.87
CA ILE A 27 -3.08 -18.13 -24.22
C ILE A 27 -3.07 -17.81 -22.72
N GLN A 28 -4.09 -17.19 -22.13
CA GLN A 28 -4.19 -17.06 -20.68
C GLN A 28 -5.63 -16.68 -20.31
N GLU A 29 -6.14 -17.28 -19.24
CA GLU A 29 -7.43 -16.94 -18.62
C GLU A 29 -7.31 -15.56 -17.95
N GLU A 30 -7.09 -14.52 -18.74
CA GLU A 30 -7.05 -13.15 -18.24
C GLU A 30 -8.48 -12.73 -17.89
N GLY A 31 -8.75 -12.78 -16.58
CA GLY A 31 -9.97 -12.22 -16.03
C GLY A 31 -9.98 -10.71 -16.15
N PHE A 32 -11.17 -10.13 -16.08
CA PHE A 32 -11.37 -8.70 -15.91
C PHE A 32 -12.31 -8.45 -14.74
N PHE A 33 -12.04 -7.37 -14.03
CA PHE A 33 -12.91 -6.79 -13.03
C PHE A 33 -14.02 -6.01 -13.72
N CYS A 34 -15.28 -6.31 -13.37
CA CYS A 34 -16.43 -5.54 -13.83
C CYS A 34 -17.46 -5.30 -12.71
N CYS A 35 -18.36 -4.35 -12.93
CA CYS A 35 -19.48 -4.12 -12.02
C CYS A 35 -20.43 -5.34 -12.00
N GLU A 36 -20.88 -5.72 -10.81
CA GLU A 36 -21.83 -6.84 -10.60
C GLU A 36 -23.15 -6.65 -11.35
N THR A 37 -23.67 -5.43 -11.42
CA THR A 37 -25.03 -5.16 -11.92
C THR A 37 -25.08 -4.77 -13.39
N SER A 38 -23.97 -4.33 -13.97
CA SER A 38 -23.95 -3.91 -15.38
C SER A 38 -22.54 -3.97 -15.98
N ALA A 39 -22.39 -4.77 -17.04
CA ALA A 39 -21.22 -4.79 -17.90
C ALA A 39 -21.28 -3.73 -19.03
N SER A 40 -22.11 -2.69 -18.87
CA SER A 40 -22.37 -1.67 -19.89
C SER A 40 -21.25 -0.63 -19.98
N PRO A 41 -21.09 0.03 -21.14
CA PRO A 41 -20.18 1.17 -21.30
C PRO A 41 -20.50 2.25 -20.27
N GLY A 42 -19.48 2.66 -19.52
CA GLY A 42 -19.62 3.65 -18.45
C GLY A 42 -19.56 3.07 -17.03
N HIS A 43 -19.53 1.74 -16.86
CA HIS A 43 -19.24 1.08 -15.59
C HIS A 43 -17.79 0.57 -15.53
N LEU A 44 -17.38 0.11 -14.34
CA LEU A 44 -16.05 -0.43 -14.09
C LEU A 44 -15.73 -1.56 -15.08
N PHE A 45 -14.62 -1.41 -15.77
CA PHE A 45 -13.97 -2.44 -16.57
C PHE A 45 -12.45 -2.25 -16.40
N LYS A 46 -11.77 -3.28 -15.89
CA LYS A 46 -10.32 -3.24 -15.72
C LYS A 46 -9.75 -4.65 -15.81
N TRP A 47 -8.60 -4.82 -16.44
CA TRP A 47 -7.99 -6.14 -16.52
C TRP A 47 -7.36 -6.55 -15.19
N VAL A 48 -7.38 -7.85 -14.89
CA VAL A 48 -6.85 -8.37 -13.60
C VAL A 48 -5.33 -8.17 -13.51
N ASP A 49 -4.60 -8.36 -14.59
CA ASP A 49 -3.14 -8.14 -14.66
C ASP A 49 -2.78 -6.66 -14.44
N GLU A 50 -3.51 -5.75 -15.10
CA GLU A 50 -3.37 -4.30 -14.94
C GLU A 50 -3.62 -3.90 -13.49
N ALA A 51 -4.77 -4.28 -12.93
CA ALA A 51 -5.14 -4.00 -11.54
C ALA A 51 -4.12 -4.56 -10.53
N ASN A 52 -3.65 -5.79 -10.74
CA ASN A 52 -2.63 -6.40 -9.88
C ASN A 52 -1.28 -5.68 -10.00
N SER A 53 -0.88 -5.27 -11.21
CA SER A 53 0.37 -4.56 -11.43
C SER A 53 0.39 -3.21 -10.71
N GLU A 54 -0.74 -2.51 -10.73
CA GLU A 54 -0.92 -1.25 -10.02
C GLU A 54 -0.94 -1.44 -8.50
N GLU A 55 -1.63 -2.46 -7.98
CA GLU A 55 -1.58 -2.77 -6.53
C GLU A 55 -0.17 -3.11 -6.08
N LEU A 56 0.56 -3.91 -6.85
CA LEU A 56 1.95 -4.26 -6.53
C LEU A 56 2.84 -3.01 -6.51
N ALA A 57 2.64 -2.08 -7.44
CA ALA A 57 3.36 -0.80 -7.43
C ALA A 57 3.01 0.03 -6.19
N LEU A 58 1.73 0.16 -5.85
CA LEU A 58 1.29 0.88 -4.64
C LEU A 58 1.81 0.24 -3.35
N LEU A 59 1.82 -1.09 -3.27
CA LEU A 59 2.35 -1.84 -2.14
C LEU A 59 3.87 -1.65 -2.02
N LYS A 60 4.60 -1.67 -3.14
CA LYS A 60 6.03 -1.39 -3.16
C LYS A 60 6.34 0.01 -2.64
N ASP A 61 5.59 1.02 -3.08
CA ASP A 61 5.78 2.40 -2.62
C ASP A 61 5.47 2.55 -1.11
N LYS A 62 4.42 1.87 -0.62
CA LYS A 62 4.11 1.81 0.81
C LYS A 62 5.24 1.12 1.59
N GLN A 63 5.79 0.03 1.07
CA GLN A 63 6.89 -0.69 1.70
C GLN A 63 8.14 0.19 1.81
N VAL A 64 8.52 0.89 0.75
CA VAL A 64 9.67 1.81 0.77
C VAL A 64 9.49 2.91 1.82
N ARG A 65 8.29 3.48 1.96
CA ARG A 65 8.00 4.47 3.01
C ARG A 65 8.13 3.87 4.41
N LEU A 66 7.55 2.70 4.64
CA LEU A 66 7.65 2.01 5.94
C LEU A 66 9.11 1.69 6.31
N ASP A 67 9.92 1.26 5.34
CA ASP A 67 11.34 0.99 5.56
C ASP A 67 12.11 2.27 5.94
N GLN A 68 11.78 3.41 5.30
CA GLN A 68 12.35 4.71 5.64
C GLN A 68 11.95 5.16 7.05
N ASP A 69 10.66 5.06 7.40
CA ASP A 69 10.15 5.40 8.73
C ASP A 69 10.81 4.54 9.81
N LEU A 70 11.01 3.23 9.56
CA LEU A 70 11.70 2.33 10.48
C LEU A 70 13.17 2.70 10.67
N LEU A 71 13.88 3.12 9.62
CA LEU A 71 15.25 3.60 9.72
C LEU A 71 15.34 4.88 10.54
N GLN A 72 14.42 5.82 10.32
CA GLN A 72 14.35 7.06 11.07
C GLN A 72 14.08 6.80 12.56
N LEU A 73 13.07 5.98 12.89
CA LEU A 73 12.75 5.62 14.27
C LEU A 73 13.93 4.93 14.98
N LYS A 74 14.67 4.07 14.28
CA LYS A 74 15.88 3.46 14.83
C LYS A 74 16.95 4.49 15.16
N GLN A 75 17.14 5.49 14.30
CA GLN A 75 18.09 6.57 14.54
C GLN A 75 17.66 7.42 15.75
N GLU A 76 16.40 7.83 15.82
CA GLU A 76 15.86 8.60 16.94
C GLU A 76 16.00 7.84 18.27
N LEU A 77 15.80 6.52 18.28
CA LEU A 77 16.03 5.68 19.46
C LEU A 77 17.50 5.63 19.89
N LEU A 78 18.44 5.61 18.94
CA LEU A 78 19.86 5.64 19.25
C LEU A 78 20.28 6.99 19.84
N ASP A 79 19.77 8.08 19.28
CA ASP A 79 20.05 9.43 19.76
C ASP A 79 19.47 9.62 21.17
N MET A 80 18.21 9.24 21.41
CA MET A 80 17.62 9.25 22.75
C MET A 80 18.40 8.40 23.76
N LYS A 81 18.88 7.22 23.35
CA LYS A 81 19.70 6.36 24.21
C LYS A 81 21.02 7.04 24.60
N LYS A 82 21.64 7.77 23.66
CA LYS A 82 22.86 8.54 23.91
C LYS A 82 22.58 9.66 24.91
N ASP A 83 21.52 10.44 24.69
CA ASP A 83 21.14 11.55 25.57
C ASP A 83 20.87 11.06 27.00
N ILE A 84 20.17 9.93 27.16
CA ILE A 84 19.95 9.29 28.47
C ILE A 84 21.29 8.93 29.14
N GLY A 85 22.24 8.37 28.38
CA GLY A 85 23.57 8.04 28.91
C GLY A 85 24.33 9.27 29.39
N GLU A 86 24.28 10.38 28.64
CA GLU A 86 24.92 11.64 29.03
C GLU A 86 24.29 12.23 30.30
N LEU A 87 22.96 12.20 30.42
CA LEU A 87 22.24 12.63 31.63
C LEU A 87 22.64 11.80 32.86
N GLN A 88 22.79 10.48 32.72
CA GLN A 88 23.25 9.60 33.81
C GLN A 88 24.66 9.96 34.29
N VAL A 89 25.57 10.33 33.38
CA VAL A 89 26.92 10.77 33.74
C VAL A 89 26.87 12.08 34.52
N LEU A 90 26.08 13.05 34.06
CA LEU A 90 25.91 14.34 34.77
C LEU A 90 25.33 14.14 36.17
N GLU A 91 24.37 13.24 36.33
CA GLU A 91 23.81 12.90 37.65
C GLU A 91 24.84 12.24 38.57
N CYS A 92 25.71 11.37 38.04
CA CYS A 92 26.82 10.77 38.79
C CYS A 92 27.87 11.80 39.23
N ILE A 93 28.13 12.82 38.42
CA ILE A 93 29.03 13.92 38.81
C ILE A 93 28.37 14.75 39.91
N ARG A 94 27.08 15.10 39.75
CA ARG A 94 26.32 15.88 40.74
C ARG A 94 26.25 15.20 42.11
N SER A 95 26.12 13.88 42.17
CA SER A 95 26.04 13.15 43.45
C SER A 95 27.38 13.00 44.18
N LYS A 96 28.50 13.36 43.52
CA LYS A 96 29.86 13.31 44.08
C LYS A 96 30.38 14.68 44.54
N VAL A 97 29.64 15.76 44.28
CA VAL A 97 29.93 17.14 44.74
C VAL A 97 29.07 17.45 45.94
#